data_AF-A0AAJ7QCF8-F1
#
_entry.id   AF-A0AAJ7QCF8-F1
#
_cell.length_a   1.000
_cell.length_b   1.000
_cell.length_c   1.000
_cell.angle_alpha   90.00
_cell.angle_beta   90.00
_cell.angle_gamma   90.00
#
_symmetry.space_group_name_H-M   'P 1'
#
loop_
_entity.id
_entity.type
_entity.pdbx_description
1 polymer ?
#
loop_
_entity_poly.entity_id
_entity_poly.type
_entity_poly.pdbx_seq_one_letter_code
_entity_poly.pdbx_strand_id
1 'polypeptide(L)'
;MSLGLTFTLFLLLSLHICTALGGRAQRRQKQAEERLRPYIGRVEPEKLCKLLNCYGPVGSWCQVVEENGVPMPKCVCPQSCPRQRAPVCSVLGKTYGNECLLHKEACRKRRRTGLAHTGPCLVPKGKCTEEELGQFPYRLMDWFLLLSRMGESYAPGAPPQSCLSHTQRTQLAQQRFTLLDKNKDGKLKPQGPEEAVL
;
A
#
# COMPACT_ATOMS: atom_id res chain seq x y z
N MET A 1 2.65 -6.97 55.53
CA MET A 1 2.83 -7.90 54.38
C MET A 1 1.87 -7.63 53.20
N SER A 2 1.17 -6.48 53.11
CA SER A 2 0.14 -6.25 52.06
C SER A 2 0.61 -5.41 50.86
N LEU A 3 1.74 -4.68 50.95
CA LEU A 3 2.24 -3.83 49.86
C LEU A 3 2.88 -4.61 48.69
N GLY A 4 3.39 -5.82 48.94
CA GLY A 4 4.05 -6.62 47.90
C GLY A 4 3.07 -7.24 46.91
N LEU A 5 1.88 -7.64 47.39
CA LEU A 5 0.87 -8.32 46.57
C LEU A 5 0.15 -7.37 45.61
N THR A 6 -0.07 -6.12 46.02
CA THR A 6 -0.67 -5.08 45.16
C THR A 6 0.30 -4.60 44.09
N PHE A 7 1.60 -4.50 44.42
CA PHE A 7 2.64 -4.10 43.47
C PHE A 7 2.90 -5.17 42.40
N THR A 8 2.91 -6.46 42.77
CA THR A 8 3.01 -7.56 41.81
C THR A 8 1.76 -7.66 40.94
N LEU A 9 0.56 -7.45 41.51
CA LEU A 9 -0.68 -7.40 40.72
C LEU A 9 -0.66 -6.23 39.72
N PHE A 10 -0.16 -5.06 40.11
CA PHE A 10 -0.02 -3.89 39.21
C PHE A 10 1.01 -4.13 38.09
N LEU A 11 2.13 -4.79 38.41
CA LEU A 11 3.14 -5.22 37.43
C LEU A 11 2.60 -6.27 36.45
N LEU A 12 1.81 -7.23 36.93
CA LEU A 12 1.16 -8.24 36.10
C LEU A 12 0.05 -7.63 35.22
N LEU A 13 -0.75 -6.71 35.78
CA LEU A 13 -1.77 -5.97 35.03
C LEU A 13 -1.15 -5.10 33.95
N SER A 14 -0.07 -4.38 34.26
CA SER A 14 0.66 -3.57 33.28
C SER A 14 1.37 -4.42 32.21
N LEU A 15 1.89 -5.61 32.54
CA LEU A 15 2.37 -6.58 31.55
C LEU A 15 1.25 -7.09 30.63
N HIS A 16 0.07 -7.41 31.17
CA HIS A 16 -1.10 -7.83 30.39
C HIS A 16 -1.69 -6.69 29.54
N ILE A 17 -1.64 -5.46 30.03
CA ILE A 17 -2.08 -4.27 29.27
C ILE A 17 -1.08 -4.00 28.12
N CYS A 18 0.22 -4.21 28.33
CA CYS A 18 1.25 -4.14 27.28
C CYS A 18 1.07 -5.22 26.19
N THR A 19 0.65 -6.44 26.53
CA THR A 19 0.33 -7.48 25.52
C THR A 19 -0.98 -7.20 24.79
N ALA A 20 -1.93 -6.49 25.41
CA ALA A 20 -3.21 -6.12 24.79
C ALA A 20 -3.11 -4.92 23.82
N LEU A 21 -2.26 -3.92 24.10
CA LEU A 21 -2.19 -2.66 23.34
C LEU A 21 -1.24 -2.67 22.12
N GLY A 22 -0.28 -3.60 22.04
CA GLY A 22 0.67 -3.68 20.92
C GLY A 22 0.17 -4.42 19.66
N GLY A 23 -1.05 -4.94 19.65
CA GLY A 23 -1.28 -6.20 18.93
C GLY A 23 -1.97 -6.18 17.57
N ARG A 24 -2.52 -5.08 17.03
CA ARG A 24 -3.34 -5.16 15.80
C ARG A 24 -2.50 -5.39 14.54
N ALA A 25 -1.42 -4.63 14.37
CA ALA A 25 -0.52 -4.77 13.22
C ALA A 25 0.25 -6.11 13.27
N GLN A 26 0.69 -6.52 14.47
CA GLN A 26 1.39 -7.81 14.66
C GLN A 26 0.47 -9.00 14.40
N ARG A 27 -0.80 -8.96 14.84
CA ARG A 27 -1.80 -9.99 14.51
C ARG A 27 -2.05 -10.08 13.00
N ARG A 28 -2.17 -8.95 12.32
CA ARG A 28 -2.34 -8.91 10.85
C ARG A 28 -1.12 -9.46 10.12
N GLN A 29 0.09 -9.11 10.57
CA GLN A 29 1.34 -9.64 10.00
C GLN A 29 1.39 -11.17 10.12
N LYS A 30 1.16 -11.70 11.33
CA LYS A 30 1.14 -13.15 11.57
C LYS A 30 0.12 -13.86 10.69
N GLN A 31 -1.10 -13.32 10.60
CA GLN A 31 -2.16 -13.89 9.76
C GLN A 31 -1.78 -13.88 8.27
N ALA A 32 -1.10 -12.85 7.79
CA ALA A 32 -0.64 -12.76 6.40
C ALA A 32 0.45 -13.79 6.09
N GLU A 33 1.43 -13.95 6.99
CA GLU A 33 2.48 -14.95 6.88
C GLU A 33 1.93 -16.38 6.92
N GLU A 34 0.97 -16.67 7.82
CA GLU A 34 0.29 -17.97 7.90
C GLU A 34 -0.49 -18.30 6.62
N ARG A 35 -1.18 -17.31 6.03
CA ARG A 35 -1.87 -17.48 4.74
C ARG A 35 -0.92 -17.79 3.59
N LEU A 36 0.33 -17.33 3.67
CA LEU A 36 1.33 -17.55 2.64
C LEU A 36 2.07 -18.88 2.78
N ARG A 37 2.09 -19.46 3.98
CA ARG A 37 2.80 -20.71 4.31
C ARG A 37 2.54 -21.86 3.31
N PRO A 38 1.33 -22.08 2.77
CA PRO A 38 1.08 -23.12 1.78
C PRO A 38 1.79 -22.91 0.42
N TYR A 39 2.20 -21.68 0.08
CA TYR A 39 2.84 -21.36 -1.21
C TYR A 39 4.37 -21.49 -1.19
N ILE A 40 4.97 -21.54 -0.01
CA ILE A 40 6.41 -21.67 0.18
C ILE A 40 6.87 -23.04 -0.39
N GLY A 41 7.84 -23.00 -1.31
CA GLY A 41 8.35 -24.19 -2.01
C GLY A 41 7.41 -24.74 -3.09
N ARG A 42 6.23 -24.14 -3.31
CA ARG A 42 5.27 -24.54 -4.36
C ARG A 42 5.11 -23.51 -5.47
N VAL A 43 5.58 -22.29 -5.25
CA VAL A 43 5.49 -21.18 -6.20
C VAL A 43 6.88 -20.61 -6.42
N GLU A 44 7.13 -20.08 -7.62
CA GLU A 44 8.35 -19.33 -7.95
C GLU A 44 8.65 -18.23 -6.90
N PRO A 45 9.92 -18.06 -6.50
CA PRO A 45 10.32 -17.12 -5.45
C PRO A 45 9.80 -15.69 -5.67
N GLU A 46 9.90 -15.16 -6.88
CA GLU A 46 9.47 -13.81 -7.27
C GLU A 46 7.98 -13.54 -7.10
N LYS A 47 7.15 -14.59 -7.03
CA LYS A 47 5.70 -14.48 -6.82
C LYS A 47 5.34 -14.43 -5.33
N LEU A 48 6.21 -14.89 -4.42
CA LEU A 48 5.94 -14.93 -2.98
C LEU A 48 5.66 -13.53 -2.40
N CYS A 49 6.47 -12.54 -2.78
CA CYS A 49 6.28 -11.16 -2.32
C CYS A 49 5.10 -10.42 -2.97
N LYS A 50 4.52 -10.97 -4.05
CA LYS A 50 3.25 -10.47 -4.60
C LYS A 50 2.04 -10.90 -3.76
N LEU A 51 2.21 -11.94 -2.93
CA LEU A 51 1.16 -12.51 -2.08
C LEU A 51 1.28 -12.09 -0.60
N LEU A 52 2.40 -11.45 -0.20
CA LEU A 52 2.64 -11.01 1.18
C LEU A 52 2.47 -9.50 1.34
N ASN A 53 1.50 -9.09 2.16
CA ASN A 53 1.38 -7.70 2.61
C ASN A 53 2.12 -7.49 3.94
N CYS A 54 2.98 -6.47 4.00
CA CYS A 54 3.72 -6.13 5.21
C CYS A 54 2.95 -5.13 6.08
N TYR A 55 2.41 -5.62 7.19
CA TYR A 55 1.69 -4.83 8.20
C TYR A 55 2.63 -4.23 9.26
N GLY A 56 3.78 -4.86 9.50
CA GLY A 56 4.78 -4.42 10.46
C GLY A 56 6.19 -4.87 10.11
N PRO A 57 7.23 -4.14 10.54
CA PRO A 57 7.19 -2.76 11.06
C PRO A 57 6.70 -1.76 9.99
N VAL A 58 6.21 -0.58 10.41
CA VAL A 58 5.62 0.38 9.46
C VAL A 58 6.64 0.85 8.43
N GLY A 59 6.30 0.67 7.14
CA GLY A 59 7.19 1.00 6.02
C GLY A 59 8.14 -0.13 5.62
N SER A 60 8.06 -1.31 6.26
CA SER A 60 8.71 -2.52 5.74
C SER A 60 8.10 -2.94 4.40
N TRP A 61 8.87 -3.73 3.67
CA TRP A 61 8.49 -4.28 2.37
C TRP A 61 8.90 -5.74 2.29
N CYS A 62 8.25 -6.50 1.42
CA CYS A 62 8.57 -7.90 1.25
C CYS A 62 9.84 -8.06 0.40
N GLN A 63 10.79 -8.82 0.92
CA GLN A 63 11.95 -9.29 0.19
C GLN A 63 12.08 -10.80 0.38
N VAL A 64 12.41 -11.51 -0.71
CA VAL A 64 12.74 -12.93 -0.63
C VAL A 64 14.18 -13.05 -0.14
N VAL A 65 14.36 -13.82 0.93
CA VAL A 65 15.65 -14.16 1.52
C VAL A 65 15.84 -15.67 1.50
N GLU A 66 17.07 -16.14 1.41
CA GLU A 66 17.36 -17.57 1.54
C GLU A 66 17.49 -17.94 3.02
N GLU A 67 16.67 -18.88 3.48
CA GLU A 67 16.70 -19.41 4.85
C GLU A 67 16.80 -20.94 4.76
N ASN A 68 17.93 -21.51 5.21
CA ASN A 68 18.23 -22.95 5.11
C ASN A 68 18.09 -23.53 3.69
N GLY A 69 18.51 -22.77 2.67
CA GLY A 69 18.40 -23.19 1.25
C GLY A 69 16.99 -23.09 0.67
N VAL A 70 16.03 -22.53 1.40
CA VAL A 70 14.66 -22.32 0.93
C VAL A 70 14.39 -20.81 0.80
N PRO A 71 13.87 -20.35 -0.36
CA PRO A 71 13.50 -18.95 -0.54
C PRO A 71 12.27 -18.61 0.31
N MET A 72 12.45 -17.70 1.26
CA MET A 72 11.43 -17.25 2.21
C MET A 72 11.10 -15.78 2.02
N PRO A 73 9.82 -15.40 1.90
CA PRO A 73 9.40 -14.01 1.89
C PRO A 73 9.47 -13.44 3.30
N LYS A 74 10.15 -12.31 3.49
CA LYS A 74 10.24 -11.62 4.79
C LYS A 74 9.92 -10.14 4.62
N CYS A 75 9.19 -9.59 5.58
CA CYS A 75 8.98 -8.16 5.69
C CYS A 75 10.19 -7.50 6.35
N VAL A 76 10.97 -6.76 5.57
CA VAL A 76 12.27 -6.22 6.00
C VAL A 76 12.29 -4.70 5.95
N CYS A 77 13.21 -4.12 6.72
CA CYS A 77 13.58 -2.72 6.65
C CYS A 77 15.04 -2.61 6.21
N PRO A 78 15.32 -2.24 4.95
CA PRO A 78 16.67 -2.22 4.43
C PRO A 78 17.56 -1.26 5.22
N GLN A 79 18.67 -1.77 5.75
CA GLN A 79 19.70 -0.95 6.40
C GLN A 79 20.75 -0.49 5.39
N SER A 80 21.08 -1.34 4.42
CA SER A 80 21.93 -1.07 3.27
C SER A 80 21.14 -1.27 1.99
N CYS A 81 21.56 -0.58 0.92
CA CYS A 81 20.97 -0.74 -0.41
C CYS A 81 22.08 -0.90 -1.45
N PRO A 82 21.84 -1.67 -2.51
CA PRO A 82 22.79 -1.76 -3.62
C PRO A 82 22.99 -0.38 -4.26
N ARG A 83 24.20 -0.17 -4.79
CA ARG A 83 24.57 1.08 -5.49
C ARG A 83 24.02 1.15 -6.93
N GLN A 84 23.33 0.12 -7.39
CA GLN A 84 22.70 0.08 -8.71
C GLN A 84 21.70 1.23 -8.89
N ARG A 85 21.80 1.91 -10.03
CA ARG A 85 20.83 2.93 -10.44
C ARG A 85 19.75 2.27 -11.26
N ALA A 86 18.56 2.18 -10.69
CA ALA A 86 17.35 1.64 -11.31
C ALA A 86 16.18 2.52 -10.83
N PRO A 87 16.03 3.74 -11.36
CA PRO A 87 15.17 4.75 -10.75
C PRO A 87 13.73 4.27 -10.66
N VAL A 88 13.03 4.71 -9.61
CA VAL A 88 11.62 4.39 -9.38
C VAL A 88 10.85 5.62 -8.91
N CYS A 89 9.57 5.68 -9.22
CA CYS A 89 8.67 6.71 -8.72
C CYS A 89 7.81 6.15 -7.58
N SER A 90 7.77 6.84 -6.45
CA SER A 90 6.82 6.51 -5.38
C SER A 90 5.42 7.05 -5.67
N VAL A 91 4.40 6.48 -5.04
CA VAL A 91 2.99 6.98 -5.09
C VAL A 91 2.82 8.41 -4.59
N LEU A 92 3.84 8.94 -3.91
CA LEU A 92 3.88 10.33 -3.47
C LEU A 92 4.54 11.25 -4.49
N GLY A 93 4.90 10.78 -5.69
CA GLY A 93 5.56 11.54 -6.75
C GLY A 93 7.05 11.81 -6.51
N LYS A 94 7.73 11.05 -5.64
CA LYS A 94 9.18 11.23 -5.39
C LYS A 94 9.96 10.17 -6.17
N THR A 95 10.94 10.61 -6.95
CA THR A 95 11.92 9.73 -7.59
C THR A 95 12.96 9.25 -6.58
N TYR A 96 13.23 7.95 -6.59
CA TYR A 96 14.30 7.30 -5.84
C TYR A 96 15.29 6.67 -6.81
N GLY A 97 16.57 6.58 -6.41
CA GLY A 97 17.60 5.97 -7.25
C GLY A 97 17.40 4.46 -7.49
N ASN A 98 16.68 3.78 -6.59
CA ASN A 98 16.17 2.43 -6.72
C ASN A 98 15.07 2.12 -5.69
N GLU A 99 14.40 0.98 -5.86
CA GLU A 99 13.31 0.52 -4.99
C GLU A 99 13.75 0.29 -3.53
N CYS A 100 14.96 -0.23 -3.32
CA CYS A 100 15.50 -0.38 -1.97
C CYS A 100 15.59 0.97 -1.24
N LEU A 101 16.05 2.04 -1.90
CA LEU A 101 16.13 3.38 -1.31
C LEU A 101 14.74 3.95 -0.97
N LEU A 102 13.73 3.63 -1.77
CA LEU A 102 12.33 3.97 -1.48
C LEU A 102 11.90 3.32 -0.16
N HIS A 103 12.04 2.01 -0.03
CA HIS A 103 11.61 1.28 1.16
C HIS A 103 12.48 1.56 2.40
N LYS A 104 13.77 1.85 2.21
CA LYS A 104 14.66 2.33 3.27
C LYS A 104 14.15 3.63 3.88
N GLU A 105 13.79 4.62 3.04
CA GLU A 105 13.23 5.87 3.54
C GLU A 105 11.85 5.65 4.18
N ALA A 106 11.00 4.82 3.56
CA ALA A 106 9.66 4.48 4.07
C ALA A 106 9.74 3.92 5.50
N CYS A 107 10.59 2.91 5.72
CA CYS A 107 10.76 2.33 7.04
C CYS A 107 11.42 3.31 8.02
N ARG A 108 12.48 4.03 7.62
CA ARG A 108 13.15 5.02 8.49
C ARG A 108 12.18 6.10 8.97
N LYS A 109 11.27 6.55 8.10
CA LYS A 109 10.24 7.55 8.43
C LYS A 109 9.00 6.95 9.09
N ARG A 110 8.96 5.64 9.31
CA ARG A 110 7.77 4.90 9.79
C ARG A 110 6.52 5.27 9.00
N ARG A 111 6.66 5.42 7.68
CA ARG A 111 5.61 5.83 6.77
C ARG A 111 5.53 4.84 5.63
N ARG A 112 4.36 4.21 5.48
CA ARG A 112 4.07 3.38 4.31
C ARG A 112 4.18 4.27 3.05
N THR A 113 5.09 3.89 2.15
CA THR A 113 5.30 4.55 0.86
C THR A 113 5.38 3.44 -0.19
N GLY A 114 4.48 3.47 -1.18
CA GLY A 114 4.41 2.47 -2.24
C GLY A 114 5.19 2.91 -3.47
N LEU A 115 5.54 1.93 -4.29
CA LEU A 115 6.01 2.11 -5.66
C LEU A 115 4.79 2.50 -6.54
N ALA A 116 4.89 3.59 -7.29
CA ALA A 116 3.90 3.95 -8.31
C ALA A 116 4.22 3.26 -9.64
N HIS A 117 5.47 3.42 -10.10
CA HIS A 117 5.95 2.81 -11.33
C HIS A 117 7.48 2.76 -11.34
N THR A 118 8.03 1.93 -12.21
CA THR A 118 9.47 1.88 -12.53
C THR A 118 9.86 3.09 -13.39
N GLY A 119 11.11 3.53 -13.28
CA GLY A 119 11.58 4.77 -13.89
C GLY A 119 11.41 6.00 -12.98
N PRO A 120 12.00 7.15 -13.35
CA PRO A 120 11.81 8.40 -12.61
C PRO A 120 10.36 8.87 -12.72
N CYS A 121 9.87 9.64 -11.75
CA CYS A 121 8.55 10.24 -11.83
C CYS A 121 8.40 11.10 -13.08
N LEU A 122 7.29 10.91 -13.80
CA LEU A 122 6.99 11.64 -15.04
C LEU A 122 6.76 13.14 -14.81
N VAL A 123 6.27 13.48 -13.62
CA VAL A 123 6.00 14.86 -13.21
C VAL A 123 6.85 15.16 -11.97
N PRO A 124 7.63 16.26 -11.94
CA PRO A 124 8.36 16.66 -10.75
C PRO A 124 7.38 16.97 -9.61
N LYS A 125 7.85 16.84 -8.35
CA LYS A 125 7.09 17.28 -7.17
C LYS A 125 6.90 18.80 -7.18
N GLY A 126 5.92 19.28 -7.94
CA GLY A 126 5.41 20.64 -7.84
C GLY A 126 4.42 20.77 -6.69
N LYS A 127 4.20 22.01 -6.24
CA LYS A 127 2.95 22.32 -5.55
C LYS A 127 1.83 22.21 -6.58
N CYS A 128 0.72 21.56 -6.21
CA CYS A 128 -0.49 21.59 -7.02
C CYS A 128 -0.93 23.05 -7.15
N THR A 129 -1.03 23.54 -8.39
CA THR A 129 -1.55 24.87 -8.71
C THR A 129 -3.07 24.90 -8.58
N GLU A 130 -3.65 26.09 -8.43
CA GLU A 130 -5.11 26.24 -8.39
C GLU A 130 -5.75 25.79 -9.72
N GLU A 131 -5.08 26.03 -10.84
CA GLU A 131 -5.52 25.57 -12.16
C GLU A 131 -5.53 24.03 -12.25
N GLU A 132 -4.48 23.37 -11.77
CA GLU A 132 -4.43 21.90 -11.70
C GLU A 132 -5.51 21.33 -10.78
N LEU A 133 -5.71 21.95 -9.62
CA LEU A 133 -6.73 21.54 -8.67
C LEU A 133 -8.14 21.72 -9.25
N GLY A 134 -8.39 22.82 -9.97
CA GLY A 134 -9.65 23.08 -10.65
C GLY A 134 -9.95 22.08 -11.76
N GLN A 135 -8.92 21.60 -12.46
CA GLN A 135 -9.08 20.58 -13.51
C GLN A 135 -9.23 19.15 -12.96
N PHE A 136 -8.81 18.90 -11.73
CA PHE A 136 -8.74 17.56 -11.15
C PHE A 136 -10.07 16.78 -11.19
N PRO A 137 -11.23 17.34 -10.76
CA PRO A 137 -12.49 16.60 -10.78
C PRO A 137 -12.90 16.14 -12.19
N TYR A 138 -12.63 16.94 -13.22
CA TYR A 138 -12.97 16.61 -14.60
C TYR A 138 -12.08 15.50 -15.15
N ARG A 139 -10.76 15.64 -14.97
CA ARG A 139 -9.79 14.60 -15.38
C ARG A 139 -10.02 13.28 -14.64
N LEU A 140 -10.43 13.34 -13.38
CA LEU A 140 -10.77 12.16 -12.58
C LEU A 140 -12.03 11.45 -13.12
N MET A 141 -13.06 12.19 -13.54
CA MET A 141 -14.25 11.59 -14.15
C MET A 141 -13.95 10.97 -15.52
N ASP A 142 -13.15 11.63 -16.35
CA ASP A 142 -12.68 11.05 -17.61
C ASP A 142 -11.92 9.74 -17.37
N TRP A 143 -11.08 9.70 -16.35
CA TRP A 143 -10.40 8.49 -15.92
C TRP A 143 -11.35 7.39 -15.44
N PHE A 144 -12.38 7.71 -14.65
CA PHE A 144 -13.39 6.73 -14.24
C PHE A 144 -14.18 6.17 -15.43
N LEU A 145 -14.50 7.02 -16.41
CA LEU A 145 -15.14 6.61 -17.66
C LEU A 145 -14.24 5.69 -18.50
N LEU A 146 -12.94 5.95 -18.55
CA LEU A 146 -11.98 5.06 -19.20
C LEU A 146 -11.93 3.70 -18.50
N LEU A 147 -11.81 3.70 -17.16
CA LEU A 147 -11.78 2.46 -16.36
C LEU A 147 -13.05 1.63 -16.52
N SER A 148 -14.23 2.26 -16.60
CA SER A 148 -15.48 1.52 -16.79
C SER A 148 -15.58 0.85 -18.17
N ARG A 149 -14.80 1.31 -19.15
CA ARG A 149 -14.75 0.75 -20.51
C ARG A 149 -13.62 -0.27 -20.70
N MET A 150 -12.56 -0.21 -19.89
CA MET A 150 -11.46 -1.19 -19.96
C MET A 150 -11.93 -2.57 -19.49
N GLY A 151 -12.22 -3.46 -20.45
CA GLY A 151 -12.73 -4.82 -20.21
C GLY A 151 -13.87 -5.22 -21.14
N GLU A 152 -14.56 -4.23 -21.73
CA GLU A 152 -15.51 -4.41 -22.82
C GLU A 152 -14.83 -3.85 -24.08
N SER A 153 -14.52 -4.72 -25.05
CA SER A 153 -13.87 -4.45 -26.35
C SER A 153 -13.31 -3.02 -26.54
N TYR A 154 -11.98 -2.87 -26.51
CA TYR A 154 -11.29 -1.62 -26.86
C TYR A 154 -11.71 -1.16 -28.25
N ALA A 155 -12.68 -0.24 -28.33
CA ALA A 155 -13.03 0.43 -29.57
C ALA A 155 -12.01 1.56 -29.78
N PRO A 156 -11.23 1.56 -30.87
CA PRO A 156 -10.22 2.59 -31.14
C PRO A 156 -10.83 3.95 -31.53
N GLY A 157 -12.15 4.10 -31.44
CA GLY A 157 -12.83 5.38 -31.62
C GLY A 157 -12.61 6.26 -30.40
N ALA A 158 -12.03 7.44 -30.60
CA ALA A 158 -12.11 8.51 -29.62
C ALA A 158 -13.58 8.63 -29.17
N PRO A 159 -13.86 8.54 -27.86
CA PRO A 159 -15.22 8.77 -27.39
C PRO A 159 -15.68 10.11 -27.96
N PRO A 160 -16.92 10.21 -28.49
CA PRO A 160 -17.46 11.52 -28.81
C PRO A 160 -17.28 12.41 -27.59
N GLN A 161 -17.09 13.72 -27.79
CA GLN A 161 -17.05 14.72 -26.72
C GLN A 161 -18.43 14.85 -26.03
N SER A 162 -19.02 13.74 -25.61
CA SER A 162 -20.26 13.70 -24.86
C SER A 162 -19.93 14.11 -23.44
N CYS A 163 -20.24 15.36 -23.12
CA CYS A 163 -20.28 15.82 -21.75
C CYS A 163 -21.17 14.87 -20.93
N LEU A 164 -20.57 14.14 -19.98
CA LEU A 164 -21.34 13.32 -19.06
C LEU A 164 -22.33 14.20 -18.29
N SER A 165 -23.60 13.77 -18.24
CA SER A 165 -24.62 14.41 -17.41
C SER A 165 -24.25 14.31 -15.92
N HIS A 166 -24.89 15.13 -15.09
CA HIS A 166 -24.67 15.06 -13.64
C HIS A 166 -24.96 13.66 -13.08
N THR A 167 -26.04 13.02 -13.53
CA THR A 167 -26.42 11.66 -13.11
C THR A 167 -25.38 10.62 -13.52
N GLN A 168 -24.84 10.70 -14.74
CA GLN A 168 -23.78 9.81 -15.22
C GLN A 168 -22.48 9.97 -14.41
N ARG A 169 -22.09 11.21 -14.10
CA ARG A 169 -20.92 11.48 -13.24
C ARG A 169 -21.11 10.90 -11.84
N THR A 170 -22.29 11.10 -11.25
CA THR A 170 -22.62 10.54 -9.93
C THR A 170 -22.62 9.02 -9.94
N GLN A 171 -23.12 8.38 -11.00
CA GLN A 171 -23.07 6.92 -11.14
C GLN A 171 -21.64 6.38 -11.23
N LEU A 172 -20.78 6.99 -12.07
CA LEU A 172 -19.37 6.58 -12.18
C LEU A 172 -18.62 6.77 -10.86
N ALA A 173 -18.83 7.92 -10.21
CA ALA A 173 -18.23 8.20 -8.91
C ALA A 173 -18.70 7.20 -7.84
N GLN A 174 -19.99 6.87 -7.80
CA GLN A 174 -20.56 5.91 -6.86
C GLN A 174 -20.04 4.50 -7.12
N GLN A 175 -20.00 4.05 -8.38
CA GLN A 175 -19.43 2.77 -8.76
C GLN A 175 -17.98 2.65 -8.29
N ARG A 176 -17.17 3.69 -8.54
CA ARG A 176 -15.78 3.69 -8.09
C ARG A 176 -15.65 3.75 -6.57
N PHE A 177 -16.48 4.55 -5.91
CA PHE A 177 -16.51 4.65 -4.45
C PHE A 177 -16.78 3.28 -3.80
N THR A 178 -17.80 2.56 -4.26
CA THR A 178 -18.16 1.25 -3.73
C THR A 178 -17.06 0.20 -3.94
N LEU A 179 -16.27 0.31 -5.02
CA LEU A 179 -15.09 -0.55 -5.22
C LEU A 179 -13.95 -0.23 -4.23
N LEU A 180 -13.79 1.03 -3.85
CA LEU A 180 -12.73 1.48 -2.94
C LEU A 180 -13.12 1.33 -1.46
N ASP A 181 -14.41 1.43 -1.14
CA ASP A 181 -14.96 1.25 0.22
C ASP A 181 -15.11 -0.25 0.56
N LYS A 182 -13.98 -0.96 0.65
CA LYS A 182 -13.94 -2.42 0.87
C LYS A 182 -14.61 -2.86 2.17
N ASN A 183 -14.61 -2.01 3.21
CA ASN A 183 -15.25 -2.29 4.49
C ASN A 183 -16.67 -1.74 4.60
N LYS A 184 -17.20 -1.12 3.53
CA LYS A 184 -18.57 -0.62 3.43
C LYS A 184 -18.93 0.34 4.57
N ASP A 185 -17.98 1.16 5.01
CA ASP A 185 -18.19 2.12 6.10
C ASP A 185 -18.60 3.52 5.62
N GLY A 186 -18.79 3.68 4.31
CA GLY A 186 -19.15 4.94 3.69
C GLY A 186 -18.02 5.96 3.74
N LYS A 187 -16.78 5.55 4.03
CA LYS A 187 -15.61 6.44 4.10
C LYS A 187 -14.40 5.82 3.40
N LEU A 188 -13.88 6.54 2.42
CA LEU A 188 -12.55 6.24 1.91
C LEU A 188 -11.52 6.70 2.92
N LYS A 189 -10.78 5.75 3.50
CA LYS A 189 -9.61 6.10 4.30
C LYS A 189 -8.53 6.62 3.36
N PRO A 190 -7.74 7.64 3.75
CA PRO A 190 -6.55 8.01 3.01
C PRO A 190 -5.77 6.73 2.79
N GLN A 191 -5.60 6.33 1.54
CA GLN A 191 -4.85 5.13 1.22
C GLN A 191 -3.44 5.36 1.75
N GLY A 192 -3.13 4.74 2.89
CA GLY A 192 -1.80 4.19 3.05
C GLY A 192 -1.58 3.26 1.85
N PRO A 193 -0.36 3.13 1.31
CA PRO A 193 -0.06 2.36 0.09
C PRO A 193 -0.33 0.85 0.15
N GLU A 194 -1.16 0.39 1.09
CA GLU A 194 -1.69 -0.96 1.19
C GLU A 194 -2.69 -1.29 0.06
N GLU A 195 -3.05 -0.32 -0.80
CA GLU A 195 -3.97 -0.52 -1.93
C GLU A 195 -3.53 0.12 -3.25
N ALA A 196 -2.30 0.64 -3.34
CA ALA A 196 -1.79 1.23 -4.58
C ALA A 196 -1.35 0.20 -5.63
N VAL A 197 -1.88 -1.02 -5.56
CA VAL A 197 -1.74 -2.06 -6.58
C VAL A 197 -3.14 -2.40 -7.07
N LEU A 198 -3.64 -1.54 -7.96
CA LEU A 198 -4.62 -1.91 -8.99
C LEU A 198 -4.02 -1.50 -10.32
#